data_AF-A0A218PE07-F1
#
_entry.id   AF-A0A218PE07-F1
#
_cell.length_a   1.000
_cell.length_b   1.000
_cell.length_c   1.000
_cell.angle_alpha   90.00
_cell.angle_beta   90.00
_cell.angle_gamma   90.00
#
_symmetry.space_group_name_H-M   'P 1'
#
loop_
_entity.id
_entity.type
_entity.pdbx_description
1 polymer ?
#
loop_
_entity_poly.entity_id
_entity_poly.type
_entity_poly.pdbx_seq_one_letter_code
_entity_poly.pdbx_strand_id
1 'polypeptide(L)'
;MKVKEAILAVLPEMAELEEVDFSKYSVYQGLLSEFAGSGRRGLVEFQRFAEEKGDKAVVGRFLLSLLQYLLIRYRRYGEYSTVKPAIKVLVTLKGWLNENGYERDWLKVLHSFVGYTVDMMEAISEKEECDVALAYLELIHNLTLEARRGFTESYYVMLEERASENLRALKEKCG
;
A
#
# COMPACT_ATOMS: atom_id res chain seq x y z
N MET A 1 -8.44 18.89 13.92
CA MET A 1 -8.79 17.56 13.39
C MET A 1 -7.53 16.74 13.27
N LYS A 2 -7.53 15.48 13.69
CA LYS A 2 -6.32 14.65 13.67
C LYS A 2 -6.12 14.11 12.25
N VAL A 3 -4.91 14.18 11.72
CA VAL A 3 -4.59 13.72 10.35
C VAL A 3 -5.02 12.26 10.10
N LYS A 4 -4.97 11.42 11.15
CA LYS A 4 -5.49 10.05 11.15
C LYS A 4 -6.98 9.99 10.77
N GLU A 5 -7.81 10.83 11.39
CA GLU A 5 -9.26 10.87 11.12
C GLU A 5 -9.52 11.23 9.66
N ALA A 6 -8.72 12.14 9.10
CA ALA A 6 -8.86 12.54 7.70
C ALA A 6 -8.43 11.42 6.73
N ILE A 7 -7.35 10.69 7.03
CA ILE A 7 -6.93 9.51 6.25
C ILE A 7 -8.01 8.42 6.30
N LEU A 8 -8.56 8.14 7.47
CA LEU A 8 -9.66 7.17 7.65
C LEU A 8 -10.97 7.63 6.99
N ALA A 9 -11.18 8.94 6.81
CA ALA A 9 -12.30 9.44 6.01
C ALA A 9 -12.12 9.09 4.52
N VAL A 10 -10.88 9.13 4.00
CA VAL A 10 -10.58 8.76 2.60
C VAL A 10 -10.60 7.24 2.41
N LEU A 11 -10.06 6.47 3.37
CA LEU A 11 -9.91 5.01 3.28
C LEU A 11 -10.65 4.29 4.44
N PRO A 12 -11.99 4.40 4.52
CA PRO A 12 -12.75 3.86 5.65
C PRO A 12 -12.71 2.32 5.72
N GLU A 13 -12.50 1.64 4.59
CA GLU A 13 -12.41 0.18 4.50
C GLU A 13 -11.08 -0.40 5.03
N MET A 14 -10.11 0.47 5.34
CA MET A 14 -8.80 0.06 5.87
C MET A 14 -8.72 0.34 7.38
N ALA A 15 -9.50 -0.41 8.16
CA ALA A 15 -9.57 -0.26 9.62
C ALA A 15 -8.20 -0.38 10.30
N GLU A 16 -7.24 -1.13 9.73
CA GLU A 16 -5.89 -1.28 10.27
C GLU A 16 -5.11 0.05 10.32
N LEU A 17 -5.52 1.08 9.58
CA LEU A 17 -4.93 2.42 9.68
C LEU A 17 -5.17 3.07 11.05
N GLU A 18 -6.14 2.58 11.84
CA GLU A 18 -6.36 3.07 13.21
C GLU A 18 -5.15 2.79 14.13
N GLU A 19 -4.42 1.71 13.89
CA GLU A 19 -3.25 1.30 14.67
C GLU A 19 -1.96 2.02 14.27
N VAL A 20 -1.98 2.71 13.13
CA VAL A 20 -0.81 3.42 12.62
C VAL A 20 -0.64 4.76 13.35
N ASP A 21 0.58 5.06 13.80
CA ASP A 21 0.90 6.39 14.30
C ASP A 21 1.18 7.34 13.12
N PHE A 22 0.34 8.37 12.98
CA PHE A 22 0.47 9.41 11.96
C PHE A 22 1.07 10.73 12.50
N SER A 23 1.68 10.73 13.69
CA SER A 23 2.26 11.93 14.31
C SER A 23 3.27 12.67 13.42
N LYS A 24 3.92 11.96 12.49
CA LYS A 24 4.91 12.52 11.55
C LYS A 24 4.40 12.66 10.12
N TYR A 25 3.13 12.36 9.86
CA TYR A 25 2.55 12.53 8.53
C TYR A 25 2.03 13.95 8.34
N SER A 26 2.69 14.71 7.47
CA SER A 26 2.39 16.12 7.20
C SER A 26 1.96 16.42 5.76
N VAL A 27 2.01 15.43 4.87
CA VAL A 27 1.70 15.63 3.45
C VAL A 27 0.18 15.77 3.27
N TYR A 28 -0.25 16.68 2.40
CA TYR A 28 -1.67 16.90 2.04
C TYR A 28 -2.62 17.26 3.21
N GLN A 29 -2.09 17.68 4.37
CA GLN A 29 -2.90 17.98 5.56
C GLN A 29 -4.06 18.95 5.29
N GLY A 30 -3.83 20.01 4.50
CA GLY A 30 -4.89 20.97 4.13
C GLY A 30 -6.02 20.30 3.35
N LEU A 31 -5.68 19.61 2.25
CA LEU A 31 -6.65 18.92 1.40
C LEU A 31 -7.45 17.86 2.18
N LEU A 32 -6.74 17.03 2.95
CA LEU A 32 -7.35 16.00 3.79
C LEU A 32 -8.27 16.62 4.85
N SER A 33 -7.86 17.76 5.42
CA SER A 33 -8.67 18.43 6.43
C SER A 33 -9.95 19.03 5.85
N GLU A 34 -9.87 19.62 4.66
CA GLU A 34 -11.05 20.16 3.98
C GLU A 34 -12.00 19.03 3.54
N PHE A 35 -11.46 17.92 3.05
CA PHE A 35 -12.27 16.75 2.69
C PHE A 35 -13.02 16.19 3.90
N ALA A 36 -12.33 15.92 5.01
CA ALA A 36 -12.98 15.39 6.20
C ALA A 36 -13.97 16.39 6.83
N GLY A 37 -13.71 17.70 6.70
CA GLY A 37 -14.67 18.76 7.10
C GLY A 37 -15.92 18.83 6.21
N SER A 38 -15.89 18.28 4.99
CA SER A 38 -17.04 18.25 4.09
C SER A 38 -18.10 17.20 4.46
N GLY A 39 -17.78 16.27 5.38
CA GLY A 39 -18.64 15.15 5.75
C GLY A 39 -18.67 14.00 4.72
N ARG A 40 -18.00 14.15 3.57
CA ARG A 40 -17.84 13.08 2.57
C ARG A 40 -16.88 11.99 3.06
N ARG A 41 -17.03 10.76 2.57
CA ARG A 41 -16.18 9.61 2.94
C ARG A 41 -15.94 8.69 1.75
N GLY A 42 -14.78 8.02 1.74
CA GLY A 42 -14.38 7.06 0.73
C GLY A 42 -13.52 7.67 -0.39
N LEU A 43 -12.73 6.80 -1.04
CA LEU A 43 -11.75 7.19 -2.05
C LEU A 43 -12.40 7.81 -3.29
N VAL A 44 -13.55 7.28 -3.70
CA VAL A 44 -14.34 7.79 -4.84
C VAL A 44 -14.81 9.23 -4.57
N GLU A 45 -15.33 9.49 -3.38
CA GLU A 45 -15.75 10.85 -2.99
C GLU A 45 -14.56 11.79 -2.82
N PHE A 46 -13.43 11.29 -2.31
CA PHE A 46 -12.20 12.06 -2.24
C PHE A 46 -11.69 12.45 -3.64
N GLN A 47 -11.80 11.54 -4.61
CA GLN A 47 -11.47 11.83 -6.00
C GLN A 47 -12.39 12.90 -6.59
N ARG A 48 -13.72 12.79 -6.40
CA ARG A 48 -14.66 13.82 -6.85
C ARG A 48 -14.35 15.18 -6.24
N PHE A 49 -14.04 15.20 -4.94
CA PHE A 49 -13.63 16.40 -4.23
C PHE A 49 -12.32 17.01 -4.78
N ALA A 50 -11.35 16.18 -5.14
CA ALA A 50 -10.12 16.63 -5.77
C ALA A 50 -10.33 17.15 -7.20
N GLU A 51 -11.22 16.52 -7.96
CA GLU A 51 -11.65 16.95 -9.30
C GLU A 51 -12.36 18.32 -9.24
N GLU A 52 -13.26 18.53 -8.27
CA GLU A 52 -13.92 19.84 -8.00
C GLU A 52 -12.90 20.96 -7.73
N LYS A 53 -11.74 20.61 -7.16
CA LYS A 53 -10.63 21.54 -6.89
C LYS A 53 -9.62 21.65 -8.03
N GLY A 54 -9.83 20.92 -9.13
CA GLY A 54 -9.06 21.03 -10.37
C GLY A 54 -7.82 20.13 -10.48
N ASP A 55 -7.59 19.19 -9.56
CA ASP A 55 -6.42 18.30 -9.63
C ASP A 55 -6.73 16.88 -9.18
N LYS A 56 -7.26 16.09 -10.11
CA LYS A 56 -7.53 14.65 -9.92
C LYS A 56 -6.27 13.84 -9.58
N ALA A 57 -5.12 14.21 -10.14
CA ALA A 57 -3.86 13.49 -9.96
C ALA A 57 -3.35 13.56 -8.50
N VAL A 58 -3.89 14.47 -7.69
CA VAL A 58 -3.59 14.55 -6.26
C VAL A 58 -3.94 13.28 -5.51
N VAL A 59 -4.94 12.50 -5.96
CA VAL A 59 -5.34 11.25 -5.30
C VAL A 59 -4.23 10.21 -5.40
N GLY A 60 -3.68 9.99 -6.59
CA GLY A 60 -2.54 9.10 -6.79
C GLY A 60 -1.31 9.55 -6.00
N ARG A 61 -1.03 10.85 -5.95
CA ARG A 61 0.09 11.38 -5.15
C ARG A 61 -0.14 11.25 -3.64
N PHE A 62 -1.38 11.42 -3.17
CA PHE A 62 -1.76 11.16 -1.79
C PHE A 62 -1.51 9.69 -1.42
N LEU A 63 -2.06 8.76 -2.20
CA LEU A 63 -1.89 7.31 -1.98
C LEU A 63 -0.41 6.91 -1.99
N LEU A 64 0.38 7.46 -2.93
CA LEU A 64 1.83 7.24 -2.98
C LEU A 64 2.53 7.80 -1.74
N SER A 65 2.18 9.00 -1.28
CA SER A 65 2.76 9.59 -0.07
C SER A 65 2.43 8.78 1.19
N LEU A 66 1.21 8.24 1.26
CA LEU A 66 0.76 7.39 2.35
C LEU A 66 1.52 6.06 2.34
N LEU A 67 1.66 5.43 1.17
CA LEU A 67 2.48 4.23 0.99
C LEU A 67 3.91 4.48 1.48
N GLN A 68 4.56 5.54 1.00
CA GLN A 68 5.92 5.89 1.40
C GLN A 68 6.03 6.08 2.91
N TYR A 69 5.06 6.75 3.54
CA TYR A 69 5.04 6.93 4.99
C TYR A 69 5.01 5.58 5.72
N LEU A 70 4.10 4.69 5.33
CA LEU A 70 3.95 3.36 5.94
C LEU A 70 5.22 2.53 5.78
N LEU A 71 5.81 2.52 4.57
CA LEU A 71 7.06 1.81 4.29
C LEU A 71 8.24 2.36 5.10
N ILE A 72 8.33 3.69 5.29
CA ILE A 72 9.36 4.31 6.12
C ILE A 72 9.20 3.90 7.58
N ARG A 73 7.97 3.89 8.11
CA ARG A 73 7.69 3.49 9.49
C ARG A 73 8.09 2.04 9.74
N TYR A 74 7.70 1.13 8.84
CA TYR A 74 8.14 -0.26 8.89
C TYR A 74 9.67 -0.38 8.87
N ARG A 75 10.33 0.18 7.85
CA ARG A 75 11.76 0.00 7.62
C ARG A 75 12.62 0.61 8.73
N ARG A 76 12.24 1.77 9.25
CA ARG A 76 13.06 2.52 10.23
C ARG A 76 12.77 2.14 11.68
N TYR A 77 11.53 1.76 11.98
CA TYR A 77 11.08 1.58 13.37
C TYR A 77 10.54 0.17 13.64
N GLY A 78 10.49 -0.72 12.65
CA GLY A 78 9.98 -2.09 12.81
C GLY A 78 8.49 -2.16 13.12
N GLU A 79 7.73 -1.12 12.76
CA GLU A 79 6.32 -0.99 13.11
C GLU A 79 5.42 -1.92 12.30
N TYR A 80 5.11 -3.08 12.87
CA TYR A 80 4.30 -4.08 12.22
C TYR A 80 2.88 -3.62 11.86
N SER A 81 2.29 -2.71 12.66
CA SER A 81 0.96 -2.15 12.38
C SER A 81 0.86 -1.46 11.01
N THR A 82 2.00 -1.15 10.37
CA THR A 82 2.04 -0.53 9.04
C THR A 82 2.09 -1.53 7.88
N VAL A 83 2.35 -2.82 8.13
CA VAL A 83 2.56 -3.85 7.10
C VAL A 83 1.30 -4.09 6.27
N LYS A 84 0.19 -4.50 6.93
CA LYS A 84 -1.09 -4.72 6.26
C LYS A 84 -1.60 -3.45 5.56
N PRO A 85 -1.59 -2.26 6.21
CA PRO A 85 -1.91 -1.01 5.53
C PRO A 85 -1.04 -0.72 4.30
N ALA A 86 0.28 -0.94 4.36
CA ALA A 86 1.17 -0.64 3.24
C ALA A 86 0.79 -1.47 2.01
N ILE A 87 0.53 -2.76 2.19
CA ILE A 87 0.13 -3.65 1.10
C ILE A 87 -1.25 -3.25 0.55
N LYS A 88 -2.22 -2.98 1.43
CA LYS A 88 -3.56 -2.53 1.00
C LYS A 88 -3.49 -1.21 0.22
N VAL A 89 -2.73 -0.23 0.71
CA VAL A 89 -2.53 1.06 0.02
C VAL A 89 -1.82 0.87 -1.32
N LEU A 90 -0.84 -0.03 -1.43
CA LEU A 90 -0.18 -0.35 -2.71
C LEU A 90 -1.18 -0.90 -3.73
N VAL A 91 -2.04 -1.85 -3.35
CA VAL A 91 -3.06 -2.42 -4.24
C VAL A 91 -4.12 -1.39 -4.60
N THR A 92 -4.55 -0.55 -3.66
CA THR A 92 -5.47 0.56 -3.94
C THR A 92 -4.85 1.56 -4.91
N LEU A 93 -3.56 1.89 -4.75
CA LEU A 93 -2.83 2.74 -5.68
C LEU A 93 -2.74 2.11 -7.07
N LYS A 94 -2.45 0.80 -7.17
CA LYS A 94 -2.48 0.07 -8.44
C LYS A 94 -3.84 0.20 -9.14
N GLY A 95 -4.92 -0.11 -8.43
CA GLY A 95 -6.29 -0.03 -8.96
C GLY A 95 -6.60 1.38 -9.46
N TRP A 96 -6.34 2.38 -8.62
CA TRP A 96 -6.57 3.78 -8.97
C TRP A 96 -5.76 4.25 -10.18
N LEU A 97 -4.47 3.91 -10.26
CA LEU A 97 -3.62 4.29 -11.41
C LEU A 97 -4.14 3.67 -12.71
N ASN A 98 -4.48 2.38 -12.69
CA ASN A 98 -4.97 1.67 -13.87
C ASN A 98 -6.34 2.21 -14.34
N GLU A 99 -7.28 2.44 -13.41
CA GLU A 99 -8.61 2.99 -13.73
C GLU A 99 -8.55 4.41 -14.31
N ASN A 100 -7.44 5.13 -14.10
CA ASN A 100 -7.27 6.51 -14.53
C ASN A 100 -6.21 6.68 -15.63
N GLY A 101 -5.78 5.61 -16.30
CA GLY A 101 -4.87 5.66 -17.46
C GLY A 101 -3.40 5.98 -17.11
N TYR A 102 -2.98 5.64 -15.89
CA TYR A 102 -1.62 5.84 -15.38
C TYR A 102 -0.82 4.52 -15.25
N GLU A 103 -1.03 3.57 -16.16
CA GLU A 103 -0.40 2.24 -16.11
C GLU A 103 1.13 2.31 -16.14
N ARG A 104 1.69 3.29 -16.85
CA ARG A 104 3.14 3.53 -16.86
C ARG A 104 3.66 4.02 -15.51
N ASP A 105 2.88 4.78 -14.78
CA ASP A 105 3.25 5.23 -13.43
C ASP A 105 3.11 4.08 -12.43
N TRP A 106 2.15 3.18 -12.63
CA TRP A 106 2.08 1.93 -11.86
C TRP A 106 3.37 1.11 -12.03
N LEU A 107 3.92 0.97 -13.23
CA LEU A 107 5.21 0.29 -13.42
C LEU A 107 6.33 0.96 -12.61
N LYS A 108 6.39 2.29 -12.56
CA LYS A 108 7.39 3.00 -11.74
C LYS A 108 7.20 2.73 -10.24
N VAL A 109 5.95 2.69 -9.78
CA VAL A 109 5.61 2.34 -8.39
C VAL A 109 6.04 0.90 -8.10
N LEU A 110 5.67 -0.05 -8.95
CA LEU A 110 6.02 -1.45 -8.80
C LEU A 110 7.54 -1.65 -8.76
N HIS A 111 8.27 -1.05 -9.71
CA HIS A 111 9.73 -1.01 -9.76
C HIS A 111 10.34 -0.51 -8.43
N SER A 112 9.75 0.54 -7.85
CA SER A 112 10.30 1.20 -6.67
C SER A 112 9.97 0.49 -5.35
N PHE A 113 8.84 -0.21 -5.27
CA PHE A 113 8.28 -0.63 -3.97
C PHE A 113 8.07 -2.13 -3.79
N VAL A 114 8.10 -2.95 -4.85
CA VAL A 114 7.86 -4.39 -4.72
C VAL A 114 8.85 -5.08 -3.77
N GLY A 115 10.10 -4.64 -3.73
CA GLY A 115 11.10 -5.16 -2.79
C GLY A 115 10.69 -5.04 -1.33
N TYR A 116 10.09 -3.90 -0.93
CA TYR A 116 9.61 -3.72 0.43
C TYR A 116 8.47 -4.67 0.79
N THR A 117 7.61 -5.01 -0.16
CA THR A 117 6.55 -5.99 0.09
C THR A 117 7.12 -7.40 0.29
N VAL A 118 8.16 -7.78 -0.46
CA VAL A 118 8.87 -9.04 -0.25
C VAL A 118 9.55 -9.06 1.12
N ASP A 119 10.18 -7.96 1.53
CA ASP A 119 10.79 -7.81 2.86
C ASP A 119 9.77 -7.88 4.03
N MET A 120 8.47 -7.72 3.76
CA MET A 120 7.41 -7.85 4.76
C MET A 120 6.88 -9.28 4.91
N MET A 121 7.16 -10.18 3.97
CA MET A 121 6.58 -11.55 3.96
C MET A 121 6.91 -12.33 5.22
N GLU A 122 8.14 -12.23 5.72
CA GLU A 122 8.59 -12.88 6.95
C GLU A 122 7.77 -12.41 8.15
N ALA A 123 7.68 -11.09 8.36
CA ALA A 123 6.90 -10.52 9.46
C ALA A 123 5.41 -10.92 9.41
N ILE A 124 4.83 -11.05 8.21
CA ILE A 124 3.45 -11.52 8.04
C ILE A 124 3.32 -12.99 8.45
N SER A 125 4.21 -13.85 7.97
CA SER A 125 4.23 -15.29 8.25
C SER A 125 4.42 -15.65 9.73
N GLU A 126 5.04 -14.73 10.49
CA GLU A 126 5.27 -14.88 11.92
C GLU A 126 4.08 -14.43 12.77
N LYS A 127 3.31 -13.44 12.30
CA LYS A 127 2.36 -12.69 13.12
C LYS A 127 0.90 -12.85 12.74
N GLU A 128 0.59 -13.25 11.52
CA GLU A 128 -0.79 -13.48 11.09
C GLU A 128 -1.14 -14.97 11.13
N GLU A 129 -2.43 -15.24 11.28
CA GLU A 129 -3.00 -16.57 11.11
C GLU A 129 -2.78 -17.08 9.67
N CYS A 130 -2.67 -18.41 9.52
CA CYS A 130 -2.30 -19.06 8.26
C CYS A 130 -3.09 -18.55 7.04
N ASP A 131 -4.43 -18.48 7.13
CA ASP A 131 -5.26 -18.04 5.99
C ASP A 131 -4.95 -16.61 5.56
N VAL A 132 -4.77 -15.72 6.54
CA VAL A 132 -4.44 -14.31 6.30
C VAL A 132 -3.04 -14.18 5.73
N ALA A 133 -2.07 -14.85 6.35
CA ALA A 133 -0.69 -14.86 5.88
C ALA A 133 -0.59 -15.38 4.44
N LEU A 134 -1.26 -16.49 4.13
CA LEU A 134 -1.29 -17.07 2.78
C LEU A 134 -1.84 -16.08 1.76
N ALA A 135 -2.99 -15.46 2.04
CA ALA A 135 -3.59 -14.48 1.14
C ALA A 135 -2.63 -13.30 0.84
N TYR A 136 -1.94 -12.79 1.85
CA TYR A 136 -0.97 -11.72 1.67
C TYR A 136 0.29 -12.17 0.92
N LEU A 137 0.86 -13.33 1.24
CA LEU A 137 2.06 -13.82 0.57
C LEU A 137 1.77 -14.18 -0.90
N GLU A 138 0.58 -14.72 -1.21
CA GLU A 138 0.15 -14.95 -2.60
C GLU A 138 0.00 -13.65 -3.39
N LEU A 139 -0.58 -12.62 -2.78
CA LEU A 139 -0.65 -11.29 -3.38
C LEU A 139 0.75 -10.72 -3.66
N ILE A 140 1.67 -10.80 -2.70
CA ILE A 140 3.04 -10.28 -2.86
C ILE A 140 3.77 -11.04 -3.96
N HIS A 141 3.66 -12.37 -3.99
CA HIS A 141 4.23 -13.20 -5.04
C HIS A 141 3.66 -12.85 -6.43
N ASN A 142 2.36 -12.56 -6.53
CA ASN A 142 1.77 -12.11 -7.79
C ASN A 142 2.33 -10.74 -8.25
N LEU A 143 2.63 -9.83 -7.31
CA LEU A 143 3.31 -8.57 -7.62
C LEU A 143 4.74 -8.80 -8.11
N THR A 144 5.48 -9.78 -7.57
CA THR A 144 6.82 -10.11 -8.08
C THR A 144 6.79 -10.70 -9.48
N LEU A 145 5.80 -11.55 -9.79
CA LEU A 145 5.58 -12.06 -11.14
C LEU A 145 5.26 -10.94 -12.14
N GLU A 146 4.45 -9.97 -11.72
CA GLU A 146 4.17 -8.78 -12.53
C GLU A 146 5.43 -7.93 -12.77
N ALA A 147 6.22 -7.70 -11.72
CA ALA A 147 7.49 -6.97 -11.82
C ALA A 147 8.47 -7.70 -12.75
N ARG A 148 8.57 -9.03 -12.64
CA ARG A 148 9.41 -9.86 -13.50
C ARG A 148 9.06 -9.75 -14.98
N ARG A 149 7.76 -9.67 -15.30
CA ARG A 149 7.29 -9.46 -16.68
C ARG A 149 7.60 -8.05 -17.19
N GLY A 150 7.60 -7.06 -16.30
CA GLY A 150 7.83 -5.65 -16.64
C GLY A 150 9.30 -5.26 -16.73
N PHE A 151 10.20 -5.98 -16.05
CA PHE A 151 11.59 -5.57 -15.82
C PHE A 151 12.58 -6.71 -16.11
N THR A 152 13.71 -6.38 -16.73
CA THR A 152 14.70 -7.36 -17.19
C THR A 152 15.84 -7.57 -16.19
N GLU A 153 15.94 -6.69 -15.19
CA GLU A 153 16.98 -6.69 -14.17
C GLU A 153 16.94 -7.95 -13.30
N SER A 154 18.11 -8.52 -13.01
CA SER A 154 18.24 -9.72 -12.16
C SER A 154 17.68 -9.54 -10.76
N TYR A 155 17.62 -8.29 -10.28
CA TYR A 155 16.96 -7.93 -9.03
C TYR A 155 15.53 -8.48 -8.95
N TYR A 156 14.74 -8.39 -10.03
CA TYR A 156 13.35 -8.87 -10.03
C TYR A 156 13.23 -10.39 -10.10
N VAL A 157 14.23 -11.09 -10.65
CA VAL A 157 14.34 -12.55 -10.56
C VAL A 157 14.53 -12.95 -9.09
N MET A 158 15.48 -12.32 -8.40
CA MET A 158 15.74 -12.63 -6.99
C MET A 158 14.53 -12.35 -6.09
N LEU A 159 13.77 -11.29 -6.38
CA LEU A 159 12.55 -11.00 -5.61
C LEU A 159 11.46 -12.05 -5.82
N GLU A 160 11.26 -12.53 -7.05
CA GLU A 160 10.33 -13.62 -7.38
C GLU A 160 10.74 -14.92 -6.68
N GLU A 161 12.02 -15.30 -6.76
CA GLU A 161 12.55 -16.49 -6.10
C GLU A 161 12.33 -16.43 -4.58
N ARG A 162 12.72 -15.31 -3.95
CA ARG A 162 12.53 -15.12 -2.50
C ARG A 162 11.06 -15.14 -2.11
N ALA A 163 10.17 -14.52 -2.89
CA ALA A 163 8.74 -14.55 -2.61
C ALA A 163 8.16 -15.96 -2.75
N SER A 164 8.59 -16.71 -3.78
CA SER A 164 8.20 -18.10 -4.01
C SER A 164 8.63 -19.00 -2.85
N GLU A 165 9.86 -18.84 -2.37
CA GLU A 165 10.38 -19.60 -1.23
C GLU A 165 9.61 -19.31 0.05
N ASN A 166 9.33 -18.03 0.36
CA ASN A 166 8.55 -17.64 1.53
C ASN A 166 7.13 -18.21 1.47
N LEU A 167 6.48 -18.13 0.31
CA LEU A 167 5.13 -18.66 0.13
C LEU A 167 5.11 -20.20 0.27
N ARG A 168 6.08 -20.91 -0.29
CA ARG A 168 6.21 -22.36 -0.13
C ARG A 168 6.44 -22.75 1.33
N ALA A 169 7.35 -22.07 2.02
CA ALA A 169 7.63 -22.32 3.43
C ALA A 169 6.40 -22.09 4.30
N LEU A 170 5.62 -21.03 4.03
CA LEU A 170 4.36 -20.80 4.74
C LEU A 170 3.33 -21.90 4.46
N LYS A 171 3.19 -22.36 3.21
CA LYS A 171 2.30 -23.49 2.87
C LYS A 171 2.68 -24.74 3.67
N GLU A 172 3.96 -25.12 3.65
CA GLU A 172 4.45 -26.27 4.43
C GLU A 172 4.23 -26.12 5.94
N LYS A 173 4.38 -24.90 6.48
CA LYS A 173 4.10 -24.60 7.89
C LYS A 173 2.61 -24.71 8.25
N CYS A 174 1.73 -24.38 7.31
CA CYS A 174 0.28 -24.27 7.53
C CYS A 174 -0.52 -25.53 7.12
N GLY A 175 0.08 -26.46 6.38
CA GLY A 175 -0.50 -27.77 6.00
C GLY A 175 -0.94 -27.84 4.54
#